data_AF-A0AA96CBZ8-F1
#
_entry.id   AF-A0AA96CBZ8-F1
#
_cell.length_a   1.000
_cell.length_b   1.000
_cell.length_c   1.000
_cell.angle_alpha   90.00
_cell.angle_beta   90.00
_cell.angle_gamma   90.00
#
_symmetry.space_group_name_H-M   'P 1'
#
loop_
_entity.id
_entity.type
_entity.pdbx_description
1 polymer ?
#
loop_
_entity_poly.entity_id
_entity_poly.type
_entity_poly.pdbx_seq_one_letter_code
_entity_poly.pdbx_strand_id
1 'polypeptide(L)'
;MARKKSKPLDAEFVMFDVVYTDGSRRSNRRVPTALLGGLDGDEPAREAIMEQDRAIAEKSGMPALEIATLARSGKVVEKPGRKVG
;
A
#
# COMPACT_ATOMS: atom_id res chain seq x y z
N MET A 1 27.17 1.72 17.61
CA MET A 1 26.60 0.88 16.53
C MET A 1 25.88 1.78 15.53
N ALA A 2 26.44 2.00 14.34
CA ALA A 2 25.79 2.77 13.29
C ALA A 2 24.93 1.83 12.44
N ARG A 3 23.59 1.97 12.48
CA ARG A 3 22.73 1.34 11.47
C ARG A 3 23.03 2.02 10.14
N LYS A 4 23.90 1.38 9.36
CA LYS A 4 24.14 1.70 7.95
C LYS A 4 22.77 1.79 7.29
N LYS A 5 22.38 2.99 6.86
CA LYS A 5 21.17 3.20 6.05
C LYS A 5 21.37 2.35 4.81
N SER A 6 20.81 1.15 4.81
CA SER A 6 20.72 0.33 3.61
C SER A 6 20.02 1.20 2.60
N LYS A 7 20.75 1.61 1.56
CA LYS A 7 20.15 2.14 0.33
C LYS A 7 18.99 1.19 0.02
N PRO A 8 17.77 1.67 -0.28
CA PRO A 8 16.75 0.78 -0.76
C PRO A 8 17.34 0.18 -2.03
N LEU A 9 17.82 -1.06 -1.92
CA LEU A 9 18.09 -1.94 -3.04
C LEU A 9 16.88 -1.76 -3.94
N ASP A 10 17.08 -1.35 -5.21
CA ASP A 10 16.03 -1.03 -6.17
C ASP A 10 14.87 -2.00 -5.98
N ALA A 11 13.90 -1.58 -5.15
CA ALA A 11 13.00 -2.55 -4.58
C ALA A 11 12.07 -2.86 -5.73
N GLU A 12 12.04 -4.10 -6.19
CA GLU A 12 11.13 -4.50 -7.27
C GLU A 12 9.67 -4.13 -6.94
N PHE A 13 9.37 -3.94 -5.65
CA PHE A 13 8.07 -3.50 -5.16
C PHE A 13 8.17 -2.36 -4.13
N VAL A 14 7.25 -1.41 -4.20
CA VAL A 14 6.93 -0.44 -3.14
C VAL A 14 5.78 -0.99 -2.30
N MET A 15 5.87 -0.82 -0.98
CA MET A 15 4.81 -1.20 -0.05
C MET A 15 3.80 -0.07 0.14
N PHE A 16 2.52 -0.42 0.26
CA PHE A 16 1.44 0.51 0.52
C PHE A 16 0.55 0.08 1.70
N ASP A 17 0.15 1.09 2.46
CA ASP A 17 -0.89 1.06 3.47
C ASP A 17 -2.21 1.47 2.81
N VAL A 18 -3.19 0.59 2.88
CA VAL A 18 -4.50 0.75 2.25
C VAL A 18 -5.56 0.75 3.32
N VAL A 19 -6.41 1.77 3.33
CA VAL A 19 -7.61 1.86 4.16
C VAL A 19 -8.82 1.72 3.26
N TYR A 20 -9.73 0.83 3.65
CA TYR A 20 -10.96 0.55 2.91
C TYR A 20 -12.13 1.36 3.46
N THR A 21 -13.22 1.41 2.69
CA THR A 21 -14.45 2.15 3.06
C THR A 21 -15.14 1.59 4.30
N ASP A 22 -14.89 0.32 4.65
CA ASP A 22 -15.37 -0.31 5.88
C ASP A 22 -14.53 0.02 7.14
N GLY A 23 -13.48 0.83 6.98
CA GLY A 23 -12.54 1.20 8.05
C GLY A 23 -11.43 0.19 8.31
N SER A 24 -11.40 -0.93 7.58
CA SER A 24 -10.31 -1.90 7.67
C SER A 24 -9.02 -1.36 7.03
N ARG A 25 -7.86 -1.87 7.47
CA ARG A 25 -6.54 -1.49 6.93
C ARG A 25 -5.70 -2.71 6.57
N ARG A 26 -5.00 -2.65 5.44
CA ARG A 26 -4.00 -3.64 4.99
C ARG A 26 -2.66 -2.94 4.70
N SER A 27 -1.57 -3.36 5.34
CA SER A 27 -0.26 -2.68 5.29
C SER A 27 0.81 -3.36 4.41
N ASN A 28 0.51 -4.54 3.88
CA ASN A 28 1.46 -5.37 3.12
C ASN A 28 1.09 -5.44 1.62
N ARG A 29 0.53 -4.36 1.08
CA ARG A 29 0.21 -4.30 -0.35
C ARG A 29 1.45 -3.97 -1.14
N ARG A 30 1.82 -4.87 -2.06
CA ARG A 30 3.01 -4.74 -2.89
C ARG A 30 2.62 -4.20 -4.25
N VAL A 31 3.28 -3.14 -4.69
CA VAL A 31 3.11 -2.58 -6.04
C VAL A 31 4.46 -2.58 -6.74
N PRO A 32 4.58 -3.16 -7.95
CA PRO A 32 5.82 -3.12 -8.70
C PRO A 32 6.33 -1.69 -8.89
N THR A 33 7.61 -1.44 -8.62
CA THR A 33 8.23 -0.11 -8.87
C THR A 33 8.17 0.28 -10.34
N ALA A 34 8.16 -0.69 -11.25
CA ALA A 34 8.00 -0.44 -12.69
C ALA A 34 6.67 0.24 -13.06
N LEU A 35 5.63 0.09 -12.24
CA LEU A 35 4.35 0.80 -12.41
C LEU A 35 4.35 2.19 -11.77
N LEU A 36 5.41 2.56 -11.05
CA LEU A 36 5.49 3.77 -10.23
C LEU A 36 6.59 4.71 -10.71
N GLY A 37 6.42 6.01 -10.46
CA GLY A 37 7.46 7.00 -10.76
C GLY A 37 7.49 7.53 -12.20
N GLY A 38 6.44 7.24 -12.99
CA GLY A 38 6.14 7.97 -14.22
C GLY A 38 5.52 9.35 -13.94
N LEU A 39 4.98 10.01 -14.97
CA LEU A 39 4.27 11.30 -14.84
C LEU A 39 3.12 11.24 -13.82
N ASP A 40 2.46 10.08 -13.75
CA ASP A 40 1.30 9.82 -12.88
C ASP A 40 1.71 9.43 -11.44
N GLY A 41 3.02 9.37 -11.15
CA GLY A 41 3.56 9.15 -9.82
C GLY A 41 3.14 7.82 -9.18
N ASP A 42 2.13 7.89 -8.32
CA ASP A 42 1.56 6.77 -7.54
C ASP A 42 0.14 6.38 -7.96
N GLU A 43 -0.49 7.06 -8.92
CA GLU A 43 -1.85 6.71 -9.37
C GLU A 43 -1.99 5.24 -9.82
N PRO A 44 -1.03 4.67 -10.57
CA PRO A 44 -1.10 3.25 -10.97
C PRO A 44 -1.05 2.27 -9.79
N ALA A 45 -0.62 2.72 -8.59
CA ALA A 45 -0.64 1.88 -7.39
C ALA A 45 -2.06 1.49 -6.99
N ARG A 46 -3.04 2.40 -7.18
CA ARG A 46 -4.43 2.13 -6.82
C ARG A 46 -4.99 1.00 -7.65
N GLU A 47 -4.81 1.05 -8.97
CA GLU A 47 -5.29 0.01 -9.89
C GLU A 47 -4.63 -1.34 -9.64
N ALA A 48 -3.30 -1.36 -9.49
CA ALA A 48 -2.57 -2.59 -9.20
C ALA A 48 -3.01 -3.28 -7.90
N ILE A 49 -3.42 -2.49 -6.90
CA ILE A 49 -3.93 -3.02 -5.63
C ILE A 49 -5.39 -3.47 -5.76
N MET A 50 -6.24 -2.74 -6.49
CA MET A 50 -7.62 -3.16 -6.76
C MET A 50 -7.67 -4.48 -7.53
N GLU A 51 -6.78 -4.68 -8.51
CA GLU A 51 -6.69 -5.92 -9.27
C GLU A 51 -6.27 -7.10 -8.36
N GLN A 52 -5.29 -6.88 -7.48
CA GLN A 52 -4.94 -7.87 -6.45
C GLN A 52 -6.12 -8.18 -5.52
N ASP A 53 -6.89 -7.18 -5.12
CA ASP A 53 -8.06 -7.35 -4.26
C ASP A 53 -9.18 -8.10 -4.94
N ARG A 54 -9.40 -7.88 -6.23
CA ARG A 54 -10.32 -8.69 -7.05
C ARG A 54 -9.87 -10.15 -7.10
N ALA A 55 -8.59 -10.41 -7.38
CA ALA A 55 -8.07 -11.77 -7.41
C ALA A 55 -8.16 -12.47 -6.04
N ILE A 56 -8.01 -11.73 -4.93
CA ILE A 56 -8.21 -12.26 -3.57
C ILE A 56 -9.70 -12.50 -3.30
N ALA A 57 -10.57 -11.60 -3.73
CA ALA A 57 -12.02 -11.71 -3.59
C ALA A 57 -12.55 -12.97 -4.29
N GLU A 58 -12.14 -13.19 -5.54
CA GLU A 58 -12.46 -14.39 -6.31
C GLU A 58 -12.03 -15.68 -5.61
N LYS A 59 -10.83 -15.68 -5.01
CA LYS A 59 -10.29 -16.85 -4.30
C LYS A 59 -10.92 -17.07 -2.92
N SER A 60 -11.33 -16.01 -2.24
CA SER A 60 -11.85 -16.07 -0.87
C SER A 60 -13.37 -16.15 -0.77
N GLY A 61 -14.09 -15.89 -1.87
CA GLY A 61 -15.55 -15.81 -1.89
C GLY A 61 -16.11 -14.56 -1.19
N MET A 62 -15.26 -13.61 -0.80
CA MET A 62 -15.66 -12.34 -0.21
C MET A 62 -15.58 -11.23 -1.26
N PRO A 63 -16.52 -10.27 -1.29
CA PRO A 63 -16.46 -9.17 -2.25
C PRO A 63 -15.20 -8.32 -2.03
N ALA A 64 -14.63 -7.81 -3.13
CA ALA A 64 -13.51 -6.89 -3.05
C ALA A 64 -13.96 -5.59 -2.37
N LEU A 65 -13.20 -5.14 -1.37
CA LEU A 65 -13.48 -3.91 -0.65
C LEU A 65 -13.01 -2.70 -1.46
N GLU A 66 -13.75 -1.60 -1.37
CA GLU A 66 -13.37 -0.36 -2.02
C GLU A 66 -12.26 0.36 -1.24
N ILE A 67 -11.23 0.80 -1.95
CA ILE A 67 -10.11 1.54 -1.37
C ILE A 67 -10.55 2.99 -1.11
N ALA A 68 -10.58 3.39 0.15
CA ALA A 68 -10.83 4.76 0.58
C ALA A 68 -9.55 5.61 0.50
N THR A 69 -8.43 5.12 1.03
CA THR A 69 -7.14 5.84 0.99
C THR A 69 -5.97 4.88 0.83
N LEU A 70 -4.87 5.38 0.25
CA LEU A 70 -3.67 4.61 -0.06
C LEU A 70 -2.43 5.48 0.17
N ALA A 71 -1.44 4.94 0.87
CA ALA A 71 -0.21 5.67 1.22
C ALA A 71 1.03 4.76 1.17
N ARG A 72 2.17 5.25 0.69
CA ARG A 72 3.43 4.48 0.67
C ARG A 72 3.90 4.15 2.10
N SER A 73 4.02 2.87 2.42
CA SER A 73 4.55 2.37 3.70
C SER A 73 6.07 2.56 3.73
N GLY A 74 6.54 3.65 4.34
CA GLY A 74 7.98 3.95 4.40
C GLY A 74 8.33 5.44 4.44
N LYS A 75 7.41 6.31 4.01
CA LYS A 75 7.43 7.68 4.53
C LYS A 75 6.94 7.58 5.97
N VAL A 76 7.71 8.12 6.91
CA VAL A 76 7.26 8.36 8.28
C VAL A 76 6.17 9.43 8.16
N VAL A 77 4.96 9.03 7.76
CA VAL A 77 3.78 9.84 8.01
C VAL A 77 3.56 9.61 9.49
N GLU A 78 3.89 10.60 10.32
CA GLU A 78 3.55 10.58 11.74
C GLU A 78 2.08 10.17 11.84
N LYS A 79 1.84 8.98 12.36
CA LYS A 79 0.48 8.47 12.59
C LYS A 79 -0.22 9.53 13.43
N PRO A 80 -1.35 10.14 13.03
CA PRO A 80 -2.13 10.91 13.98
C PRO A 80 -2.52 9.93 15.09
N GLY A 81 -2.07 10.26 16.30
CA GLY A 81 -2.07 9.36 17.44
C GLY A 81 -3.42 8.67 17.59
N ARG A 82 -3.39 7.34 17.64
CA ARG A 82 -4.52 6.53 18.09
C ARG A 82 -4.83 7.00 19.51
N LYS A 83 -5.83 7.88 19.66
CA LYS A 83 -6.43 8.18 20.96
C LYS A 83 -7.06 6.87 21.43
N VAL A 84 -6.37 6.21 22.35
CA VAL A 84 -6.96 5.16 23.19
C VAL A 84 -7.85 5.90 24.17
N GLY A 85 -9.16 5.66 24.08
CA GLY A 85 -10.13 5.89 25.13
C GLY A 85 -10.57 4.55 25.68
#